data_AF-A0AAV9D0C0-F1
#
_entry.id   AF-A0AAV9D0C0-F1
#
_cell.length_a   1.000
_cell.length_b   1.000
_cell.length_c   1.000
_cell.angle_alpha   90.00
_cell.angle_beta   90.00
_cell.angle_gamma   90.00
#
_symmetry.space_group_name_H-M   'P 1'
#
loop_
_entity.id
_entity.type
_entity.pdbx_description
1 polymer ?
#
loop_
_entity_poly.entity_id
_entity_poly.type
_entity_poly.pdbx_seq_one_letter_code
_entity_poly.pdbx_strand_id
1 'polypeptide(L)'
;MASRRQLFGDPADLPPTATSHIPSGHHPKTKSGKRTKESPVRGWLQKPLNQPHVVEYAVDFNVSSGFGQPGAVLITNLHHKEFYLMEIVVHGFIDGPVFFPANSWIHSRNDNPKSRIIFHNHAYLSSQTPEGLKDLREEELVELRGDGKGERKKFERIYDYAPYNDLGNPDKDEDLARPVLAGEERPYPRSLVPSLIAALSHTDGQFMCFSEIDKLYNDGVDLKLREDSFFEDLLVTKLFKKLNSMSSQMMKYNIPSIISRDRFAWLRDNEFSRQVLAGVNPVNIERLKEFPITSKLDTAIYGPPESAITRGVLENQLNGMTIEQAIEEKRLFILDYHDMLLPFIKKMKSLKDKKVYASRTIFFFDKNEILRPLVIELSLPPTTSSPEKKYIYTHGHDATTHWTWRMAKAHVCVNDTGVHQLVNHW
;
A
#
# COMPACT_ATOMS: atom_id res chain seq x y z
N MET A 1 -26.38 -24.08 -25.32
CA MET A 1 -25.45 -23.15 -26.01
C MET A 1 -24.81 -22.30 -24.93
N ALA A 2 -23.49 -22.20 -24.86
CA ALA A 2 -22.82 -21.32 -23.90
C ALA A 2 -22.01 -20.24 -24.63
N SER A 3 -22.05 -18.98 -24.18
CA SER A 3 -21.21 -17.88 -24.70
C SER A 3 -20.11 -17.52 -23.69
N ARG A 4 -18.91 -17.24 -24.19
CA ARG A 4 -17.71 -16.95 -23.39
C ARG A 4 -17.11 -15.61 -23.80
N ARG A 5 -16.87 -14.67 -22.87
CA ARG A 5 -16.23 -13.36 -23.17
C ARG A 5 -14.74 -13.34 -22.80
N GLN A 6 -13.87 -12.84 -23.69
CA GLN A 6 -12.40 -12.79 -23.52
C GLN A 6 -11.78 -11.47 -24.00
N LEU A 7 -10.70 -10.98 -23.38
CA LEU A 7 -9.95 -9.80 -23.87
C LEU A 7 -8.70 -10.18 -24.67
N PHE A 8 -8.51 -9.63 -25.88
CA PHE A 8 -7.28 -9.83 -26.66
C PHE A 8 -6.68 -8.57 -27.29
N GLY A 9 -5.34 -8.59 -27.39
CA GLY A 9 -4.56 -7.93 -28.43
C GLY A 9 -4.37 -8.85 -29.65
N ASP A 10 -4.30 -8.23 -30.83
CA ASP A 10 -4.27 -8.76 -32.21
C ASP A 10 -5.19 -9.96 -32.55
N PRO A 11 -6.27 -9.77 -33.36
CA PRO A 11 -7.31 -10.78 -33.63
C PRO A 11 -6.89 -12.05 -34.38
N ALA A 12 -5.64 -12.14 -34.87
CA ALA A 12 -5.25 -13.13 -35.87
C ALA A 12 -4.77 -14.50 -35.33
N ASP A 13 -4.64 -14.69 -34.01
CA ASP A 13 -3.76 -15.76 -33.49
C ASP A 13 -4.34 -16.70 -32.41
N LEU A 14 -5.66 -16.81 -32.18
CA LEU A 14 -6.20 -17.57 -31.03
C LEU A 14 -7.32 -18.57 -31.38
N PRO A 15 -7.05 -19.90 -31.26
CA PRO A 15 -7.89 -20.93 -31.86
C PRO A 15 -8.91 -21.62 -30.92
N PRO A 16 -9.90 -22.33 -31.51
CA PRO A 16 -10.86 -23.24 -30.87
C PRO A 16 -10.19 -24.51 -30.29
N THR A 17 -9.37 -24.36 -29.24
CA THR A 17 -8.60 -25.50 -28.68
C THR A 17 -8.77 -25.70 -27.19
N ALA A 18 -9.57 -24.90 -26.48
CA ALA A 18 -9.90 -25.22 -25.10
C ALA A 18 -10.95 -26.35 -25.03
N THR A 19 -10.81 -27.26 -24.07
CA THR A 19 -11.87 -28.21 -23.72
C THR A 19 -12.54 -27.77 -22.42
N SER A 20 -13.84 -28.01 -22.33
CA SER A 20 -14.59 -27.74 -21.10
C SER A 20 -15.56 -28.86 -20.78
N HIS A 21 -15.88 -29.01 -19.51
CA HIS A 21 -16.97 -29.85 -19.06
C HIS A 21 -17.61 -29.27 -17.82
N ILE A 22 -18.87 -29.65 -17.61
CA ILE A 22 -19.70 -29.09 -16.57
C ILE A 22 -19.94 -30.16 -15.51
N PRO A 23 -19.66 -29.87 -14.24
CA PRO A 23 -20.24 -30.60 -13.11
C PRO A 23 -21.61 -30.05 -12.66
N SER A 24 -22.52 -30.95 -12.28
CA SER A 24 -23.79 -30.64 -11.59
C SER A 24 -23.96 -31.50 -10.34
N GLY A 25 -25.13 -31.40 -9.68
CA GLY A 25 -25.45 -32.03 -8.39
C GLY A 25 -25.08 -33.51 -8.22
N HIS A 26 -25.29 -34.03 -7.01
CA HIS A 26 -24.73 -35.32 -6.59
C HIS A 26 -25.29 -36.53 -7.37
N HIS A 27 -24.42 -37.50 -7.63
CA HIS A 27 -24.79 -38.82 -8.11
C HIS A 27 -25.40 -39.63 -6.94
N PRO A 28 -26.57 -40.29 -7.10
CA PRO A 28 -27.31 -40.89 -5.98
C PRO A 28 -26.54 -41.96 -5.19
N LYS A 29 -25.58 -42.64 -5.83
CA LYS A 29 -24.82 -43.74 -5.22
C LYS A 29 -23.47 -43.32 -4.63
N THR A 30 -22.84 -42.30 -5.20
CA THR A 30 -21.44 -41.92 -4.87
C THR A 30 -21.34 -40.56 -4.21
N LYS A 31 -22.44 -39.79 -4.15
CA LYS A 31 -22.52 -38.39 -3.68
C LYS A 31 -21.64 -37.38 -4.44
N SER A 32 -20.73 -37.84 -5.30
CA SER A 32 -19.91 -37.03 -6.22
C SER A 32 -20.74 -36.32 -7.29
N GLY A 33 -20.35 -35.11 -7.70
CA GLY A 33 -21.04 -34.36 -8.76
C GLY A 33 -21.08 -35.11 -10.10
N LYS A 34 -22.22 -35.03 -10.82
CA LYS A 34 -22.34 -35.56 -12.20
C LYS A 34 -21.47 -34.72 -13.13
N ARG A 35 -20.75 -35.33 -14.07
CA ARG A 35 -19.86 -34.62 -15.02
C ARG A 35 -20.25 -34.91 -16.47
N THR A 36 -20.16 -33.91 -17.35
CA THR A 36 -20.28 -34.11 -18.80
C THR A 36 -18.98 -34.66 -19.40
N LYS A 37 -19.02 -35.14 -20.65
CA LYS A 37 -17.81 -35.31 -21.45
C LYS A 37 -17.19 -33.95 -21.76
N GLU A 38 -15.87 -33.94 -21.98
CA GLU A 38 -15.17 -32.77 -22.50
C GLU A 38 -15.72 -32.38 -23.88
N SER A 39 -15.92 -31.08 -24.07
CA SER A 39 -16.41 -30.50 -25.32
C SER A 39 -15.44 -29.41 -25.78
N PRO A 40 -14.95 -29.47 -27.04
CA PRO A 40 -14.08 -28.44 -27.59
C PRO A 40 -14.87 -27.16 -27.85
N VAL A 41 -14.23 -26.02 -27.60
CA VAL A 41 -14.78 -24.70 -27.94
C VAL A 41 -14.89 -24.57 -29.46
N ARG A 42 -16.08 -24.18 -29.95
CA ARG A 42 -16.35 -23.89 -31.36
C ARG A 42 -16.08 -22.42 -31.66
N GLY A 43 -15.89 -22.12 -32.94
CA GLY A 43 -15.42 -20.83 -33.46
C GLY A 43 -16.29 -19.60 -33.11
N TRP A 44 -15.81 -18.46 -33.60
CA TRP A 44 -16.21 -17.08 -33.28
C TRP A 44 -17.71 -16.79 -33.37
N LEU A 45 -18.25 -16.15 -32.34
CA LEU A 45 -19.49 -15.36 -32.43
C LEU A 45 -19.14 -13.92 -32.85
N GLN A 46 -20.09 -13.19 -33.46
CA GLN A 46 -19.85 -11.80 -33.88
C GLN A 46 -19.36 -10.94 -32.70
N LYS A 47 -18.32 -10.12 -32.95
CA LYS A 47 -17.78 -9.20 -31.93
C LYS A 47 -18.89 -8.30 -31.39
N PRO A 48 -19.07 -8.17 -30.07
CA PRO A 48 -20.00 -7.19 -29.52
C PRO A 48 -19.60 -5.78 -29.98
N LEU A 49 -20.53 -5.05 -30.61
CA LEU A 49 -20.27 -3.72 -31.17
C LEU A 49 -19.65 -2.73 -30.15
N ASN A 50 -19.92 -2.95 -28.85
CA ASN A 50 -19.56 -2.03 -27.77
C ASN A 50 -18.26 -2.40 -27.03
N GLN A 51 -17.63 -3.53 -27.33
CA GLN A 51 -16.39 -3.97 -26.66
C GLN A 51 -15.41 -4.58 -27.68
N PRO A 52 -14.59 -3.76 -28.37
CA PRO A 52 -13.78 -4.20 -29.51
C PRO A 52 -12.66 -5.18 -29.16
N HIS A 53 -12.27 -5.20 -27.89
CA HIS A 53 -11.28 -6.10 -27.31
C HIS A 53 -11.90 -7.41 -26.82
N VAL A 54 -13.24 -7.52 -26.79
CA VAL A 54 -13.96 -8.73 -26.35
C VAL A 54 -14.22 -9.68 -27.51
N VAL A 55 -13.90 -10.95 -27.30
CA VAL A 55 -14.23 -12.05 -28.20
C VAL A 55 -15.21 -13.01 -27.54
N GLU A 56 -16.25 -13.39 -28.30
CA GLU A 56 -17.22 -14.40 -27.88
C GLU A 56 -16.99 -15.75 -28.56
N TYR A 57 -16.96 -16.83 -27.78
CA TYR A 57 -16.86 -18.21 -28.27
C TYR A 57 -18.03 -19.06 -27.80
N ALA A 58 -18.39 -20.06 -28.62
CA ALA A 58 -19.51 -20.95 -28.33
C ALA A 58 -19.06 -22.37 -27.94
N VAL A 59 -19.74 -22.99 -26.97
CA VAL A 59 -19.60 -24.41 -26.63
C VAL A 59 -20.98 -25.06 -26.51
N ASP A 60 -21.11 -26.28 -27.02
CA ASP A 60 -22.30 -27.10 -26.84
C ASP A 60 -21.99 -28.27 -25.90
N PHE A 61 -22.81 -28.42 -24.86
CA PHE A 61 -22.72 -29.50 -23.88
C PHE A 61 -23.94 -30.42 -24.02
N ASN A 62 -23.69 -31.74 -24.08
CA ASN A 62 -24.75 -32.74 -24.03
C ASN A 62 -24.94 -33.23 -22.58
N VAL A 63 -26.09 -32.90 -21.98
CA VAL A 63 -26.46 -33.27 -20.62
C VAL A 63 -27.73 -34.13 -20.62
N SER A 64 -27.80 -35.11 -19.72
CA SER A 64 -29.03 -35.91 -19.54
C SER A 64 -30.15 -35.07 -18.89
N SER A 65 -31.41 -35.44 -19.09
CA SER A 65 -32.57 -34.73 -18.50
C SER A 65 -32.52 -34.64 -16.96
N GLY A 66 -31.90 -35.62 -16.30
CA GLY A 66 -31.69 -35.63 -14.84
C GLY A 66 -30.41 -34.95 -14.36
N PHE A 67 -29.70 -34.20 -15.22
CA PHE A 67 -28.43 -33.57 -14.87
C PHE A 67 -28.60 -32.43 -13.85
N GLY A 68 -29.71 -31.71 -13.89
CA GLY A 68 -29.95 -30.56 -13.02
C GLY A 68 -29.14 -29.33 -13.45
N GLN A 69 -29.16 -28.28 -12.63
CA GLN A 69 -28.47 -27.03 -12.91
C GLN A 69 -26.95 -27.17 -12.68
N PRO A 70 -26.11 -26.63 -13.58
CA PRO A 70 -24.66 -26.71 -13.45
C PRO A 70 -24.13 -25.77 -12.37
N GLY A 71 -23.19 -26.27 -11.56
CA GLY A 71 -22.61 -25.52 -10.44
C GLY A 71 -21.17 -25.06 -10.66
N ALA A 72 -20.43 -25.71 -11.57
CA ALA A 72 -19.11 -25.29 -11.99
C ALA A 72 -18.83 -25.65 -13.46
N VAL A 73 -17.74 -25.11 -14.02
CA VAL A 73 -17.18 -25.44 -15.33
C VAL A 73 -15.68 -25.65 -15.17
N LEU A 74 -15.15 -26.75 -15.70
CA LEU A 74 -13.72 -27.00 -15.81
C LEU A 74 -13.25 -26.62 -17.21
N ILE A 75 -12.10 -25.95 -17.29
CA ILE A 75 -11.53 -25.42 -18.55
C ILE A 75 -10.07 -25.83 -18.66
N THR A 76 -9.72 -26.43 -19.78
CA THR A 76 -8.34 -26.75 -20.13
C THR A 76 -7.95 -25.93 -21.35
N ASN A 77 -6.90 -25.14 -21.25
CA ASN A 77 -6.36 -24.40 -22.40
C ASN A 77 -5.31 -25.26 -23.12
N LEU A 78 -5.65 -25.79 -24.30
CA LEU A 78 -4.69 -26.53 -25.13
C LEU A 78 -3.88 -25.62 -26.08
N HIS A 79 -4.04 -24.30 -25.98
CA HIS A 79 -3.23 -23.34 -26.70
C HIS A 79 -1.89 -23.10 -26.00
N HIS A 80 -0.89 -22.66 -26.75
CA HIS A 80 0.47 -22.41 -26.23
C HIS A 80 0.59 -21.10 -25.43
N LYS A 81 -0.36 -20.17 -25.58
CA LYS A 81 -0.44 -18.91 -24.81
C LYS A 81 -1.63 -18.91 -23.87
N GLU A 82 -1.48 -18.23 -22.74
CA GLU A 82 -2.55 -17.88 -21.83
C GLU A 82 -3.55 -16.91 -22.47
N PHE A 83 -4.78 -16.90 -21.96
CA PHE A 83 -5.77 -15.88 -22.29
C PHE A 83 -6.53 -15.48 -21.02
N TYR A 84 -7.12 -14.29 -21.05
CA TYR A 84 -7.95 -13.80 -19.95
C TYR A 84 -9.43 -14.17 -20.16
N LEU A 85 -9.97 -15.00 -19.28
CA LEU A 85 -11.39 -15.36 -19.29
C LEU A 85 -12.18 -14.41 -18.40
N MET A 86 -13.16 -13.72 -19.00
CA MET A 86 -14.05 -12.84 -18.24
C MET A 86 -15.20 -13.63 -17.61
N GLU A 87 -15.98 -14.33 -18.43
CA GLU A 87 -17.22 -15.00 -18.01
C GLU A 87 -17.59 -16.16 -18.95
N ILE A 88 -18.27 -17.15 -18.39
CA ILE A 88 -19.02 -18.17 -19.14
C ILE A 88 -20.51 -18.03 -18.82
N VAL A 89 -21.34 -18.01 -19.85
CA VAL A 89 -22.80 -17.98 -19.73
C VAL A 89 -23.35 -19.26 -20.36
N VAL A 90 -24.09 -20.07 -19.60
CA VAL A 90 -24.67 -21.33 -20.08
C VAL A 90 -26.18 -21.16 -20.24
N HIS A 91 -26.68 -21.24 -21.48
CA HIS A 91 -28.10 -21.18 -21.81
C HIS A 91 -28.74 -22.57 -21.93
N GLY A 92 -30.07 -22.62 -21.81
CA GLY A 92 -30.87 -23.83 -22.05
C GLY A 92 -31.58 -24.41 -20.81
N PHE A 93 -31.66 -23.67 -19.71
CA PHE A 93 -32.40 -24.05 -18.50
C PHE A 93 -33.71 -23.27 -18.40
N ILE A 94 -34.72 -23.89 -17.76
CA ILE A 94 -36.07 -23.32 -17.58
C ILE A 94 -36.01 -21.99 -16.81
N ASP A 95 -35.12 -21.91 -15.83
CA ASP A 95 -34.95 -20.74 -14.96
C ASP A 95 -34.05 -19.65 -15.58
N GLY A 96 -33.69 -19.78 -16.85
CA GLY A 96 -32.82 -18.85 -17.58
C GLY A 96 -31.34 -19.26 -17.62
N PRO A 97 -30.46 -18.37 -18.13
CA PRO A 97 -29.03 -18.65 -18.23
C PRO A 97 -28.34 -18.73 -16.86
N VAL A 98 -27.31 -19.57 -16.78
CA VAL A 98 -26.43 -19.69 -15.60
C VAL A 98 -25.12 -18.99 -15.87
N PHE A 99 -24.69 -18.13 -14.94
CA PHE A 99 -23.52 -17.26 -15.09
C PHE A 99 -22.35 -17.76 -14.25
N PHE A 100 -21.16 -17.76 -14.84
CA PHE A 100 -19.90 -18.21 -14.26
C PHE A 100 -18.86 -17.08 -14.42
N PRO A 101 -18.84 -16.09 -13.52
CA PRO A 101 -17.85 -15.03 -13.55
C PRO A 101 -16.47 -15.60 -13.20
N ALA A 102 -15.49 -15.36 -14.06
CA ALA A 102 -14.16 -15.95 -13.93
C ALA A 102 -13.09 -14.90 -13.60
N ASN A 103 -13.00 -13.83 -14.40
CA ASN A 103 -12.01 -12.77 -14.28
C ASN A 103 -10.59 -13.28 -13.98
N SER A 104 -10.15 -14.30 -14.72
CA SER A 104 -8.91 -15.02 -14.43
C SER A 104 -8.14 -15.41 -15.70
N TRP A 105 -6.82 -15.39 -15.59
CA TRP A 105 -5.92 -15.94 -16.60
C TRP A 105 -6.04 -17.47 -16.63
N ILE A 106 -6.22 -18.02 -17.83
CA ILE A 106 -6.20 -19.47 -18.08
C ILE A 106 -4.91 -19.80 -18.82
N HIS A 107 -3.95 -20.32 -18.08
CA HIS A 107 -2.63 -20.68 -18.61
C HIS A 107 -2.67 -21.90 -19.51
N SER A 108 -1.69 -21.99 -20.42
CA SER A 108 -1.49 -23.14 -21.29
C SER A 108 -1.36 -24.43 -20.48
N ARG A 109 -1.89 -25.55 -20.99
CA ARG A 109 -1.71 -26.88 -20.39
C ARG A 109 -0.24 -27.28 -20.30
N ASN A 110 0.61 -26.70 -21.15
CA ASN A 110 2.05 -26.95 -21.12
C ASN A 110 2.71 -26.32 -19.89
N ASP A 111 2.14 -25.24 -19.36
CA ASP A 111 2.62 -24.57 -18.14
C ASP A 111 1.94 -25.14 -16.90
N ASN A 112 0.60 -25.24 -16.94
CA ASN A 112 -0.20 -25.83 -15.87
C ASN A 112 -1.04 -26.99 -16.40
N PRO A 113 -0.68 -28.26 -16.11
CA PRO A 113 -1.39 -29.41 -16.65
C PRO A 113 -2.81 -29.58 -16.08
N LYS A 114 -3.15 -28.89 -14.97
CA LYS A 114 -4.46 -28.98 -14.34
C LYS A 114 -5.47 -28.05 -15.02
N SER A 115 -6.69 -28.56 -15.18
CA SER A 115 -7.83 -27.75 -15.63
C SER A 115 -8.21 -26.71 -14.58
N ARG A 116 -8.64 -25.53 -15.04
CA ARG A 116 -9.14 -24.48 -14.16
C ARG A 116 -10.63 -24.65 -13.90
N ILE A 117 -11.03 -24.67 -12.63
CA ILE A 117 -12.44 -24.66 -12.23
C ILE A 117 -12.96 -23.24 -12.07
N ILE A 118 -14.20 -23.01 -12.54
CA ILE A 118 -14.97 -21.76 -12.38
C ILE A 118 -16.34 -22.13 -11.81
N PHE A 119 -16.72 -21.57 -10.67
CA PHE A 119 -18.04 -21.78 -10.07
C PHE A 119 -19.08 -20.80 -10.62
N HIS A 120 -20.36 -21.17 -10.57
CA HIS A 120 -21.43 -20.24 -10.89
C HIS A 120 -21.55 -19.12 -9.84
N ASN A 121 -22.25 -18.04 -10.17
CA ASN A 121 -22.38 -16.84 -9.34
C ASN A 121 -23.25 -16.97 -8.07
N HIS A 122 -23.57 -18.18 -7.61
CA HIS A 122 -24.33 -18.38 -6.37
C HIS A 122 -23.38 -18.49 -5.17
N ALA A 123 -23.65 -17.70 -4.13
CA ALA A 123 -22.88 -17.71 -2.90
C ALA A 123 -23.44 -18.74 -1.91
N TYR A 124 -22.58 -19.65 -1.43
CA TYR A 124 -22.91 -20.63 -0.40
C TYR A 124 -21.92 -20.56 0.77
N LEU A 125 -22.45 -20.61 2.00
CA LEU A 125 -21.63 -21.00 3.15
C LEU A 125 -21.14 -22.45 2.98
N SER A 126 -20.06 -22.82 3.66
CA SER A 126 -19.51 -24.18 3.57
C SER A 126 -20.57 -25.25 3.89
N SER A 127 -21.42 -25.02 4.90
CA SER A 127 -22.53 -25.90 5.29
C SER A 127 -23.67 -25.98 4.27
N GLN A 128 -23.80 -24.99 3.40
CA GLN A 128 -24.85 -24.88 2.38
C GLN A 128 -24.36 -25.30 0.98
N THR A 129 -23.08 -25.62 0.84
CA THR A 129 -22.50 -26.02 -0.45
C THR A 129 -23.23 -27.27 -0.96
N PRO A 130 -23.80 -27.23 -2.18
CA PRO A 130 -24.45 -28.40 -2.76
C PRO A 130 -23.51 -29.61 -2.73
N GLU A 131 -24.02 -30.79 -2.34
CA GLU A 131 -23.20 -32.01 -2.16
C GLU A 131 -22.28 -32.31 -3.36
N GLY A 132 -22.78 -32.13 -4.59
CA GLY A 132 -21.99 -32.37 -5.81
C GLY A 132 -20.84 -31.37 -6.05
N LEU A 133 -20.75 -30.28 -5.28
CA LEU A 133 -19.72 -29.25 -5.38
C LEU A 133 -18.76 -29.24 -4.19
N LYS A 134 -19.03 -30.00 -3.12
CA LYS A 134 -18.22 -29.97 -1.89
C LYS A 134 -16.78 -30.37 -2.14
N ASP A 135 -16.57 -31.48 -2.82
CA ASP A 135 -15.22 -31.98 -3.13
C ASP A 135 -14.46 -31.00 -4.04
N LEU A 136 -15.13 -30.47 -5.07
CA LEU A 136 -14.55 -29.48 -5.99
C LEU A 136 -14.16 -28.18 -5.28
N ARG A 137 -14.97 -27.74 -4.31
CA ARG A 137 -14.68 -26.57 -3.48
C ARG A 137 -13.47 -26.82 -2.60
N GLU A 138 -13.37 -27.99 -1.98
CA GLU A 138 -12.23 -28.32 -1.12
C GLU A 138 -10.94 -28.51 -1.93
N GLU A 139 -11.01 -29.20 -3.07
CA GLU A 139 -9.88 -29.39 -3.99
C GLU A 139 -9.31 -28.05 -4.46
N GLU A 140 -10.15 -27.10 -4.90
CA GLU A 140 -9.70 -25.76 -5.30
C GLU A 140 -9.05 -25.02 -4.12
N LEU A 141 -9.58 -25.14 -2.90
CA LEU A 141 -8.97 -24.53 -1.71
C LEU A 141 -7.61 -25.16 -1.37
N VAL A 142 -7.46 -26.48 -1.53
CA VAL A 142 -6.17 -27.17 -1.36
C VAL A 142 -5.16 -26.67 -2.40
N GLU A 143 -5.57 -26.53 -3.66
CA GLU A 143 -4.71 -26.00 -4.72
C GLU A 143 -4.28 -24.55 -4.48
N LEU A 144 -5.20 -23.70 -4.01
CA LEU A 144 -4.90 -22.32 -3.66
C LEU A 144 -3.95 -22.20 -2.46
N ARG A 145 -3.93 -23.17 -1.53
CA ARG A 145 -3.00 -23.19 -0.40
C ARG A 145 -1.61 -23.70 -0.78
N GLY A 146 -1.53 -24.64 -1.73
CA GLY A 146 -0.28 -25.31 -2.08
C GLY A 146 0.29 -26.15 -0.93
N ASP A 147 1.60 -26.36 -0.94
CA ASP A 147 2.32 -27.21 0.02
C ASP A 147 3.37 -26.47 0.86
N GLY A 148 3.45 -25.15 0.71
CA GLY A 148 4.42 -24.27 1.38
C GLY A 148 5.88 -24.44 0.92
N LYS A 149 6.13 -25.10 -0.22
CA LYS A 149 7.49 -25.39 -0.72
C LYS A 149 7.68 -24.89 -2.14
N GLY A 150 8.93 -24.80 -2.58
CA GLY A 150 9.28 -24.48 -3.97
C GLY A 150 9.16 -22.99 -4.33
N GLU A 151 9.81 -22.63 -5.43
CA GLU A 151 9.74 -21.28 -6.00
C GLU A 151 8.41 -21.06 -6.72
N ARG A 152 7.76 -19.91 -6.46
CA ARG A 152 6.49 -19.57 -7.10
C ARG A 152 6.66 -19.29 -8.58
N LYS A 153 5.86 -19.94 -9.43
CA LYS A 153 5.87 -19.73 -10.88
C LYS A 153 4.74 -18.79 -11.31
N LYS A 154 4.91 -18.08 -12.44
CA LYS A 154 3.97 -17.05 -12.91
C LYS A 154 2.52 -17.52 -13.11
N PHE A 155 2.31 -18.81 -13.38
CA PHE A 155 0.99 -19.41 -13.59
C PHE A 155 0.35 -19.97 -12.32
N GLU A 156 1.10 -20.02 -11.21
CA GLU A 156 0.59 -20.54 -9.94
C GLU A 156 -0.34 -19.53 -9.28
N ARG A 157 -1.32 -20.05 -8.55
CA ARG A 157 -2.28 -19.27 -7.74
C ARG A 157 -2.19 -19.69 -6.29
N ILE A 158 -0.99 -20.01 -5.85
CA ILE A 158 -0.72 -20.48 -4.51
C ILE A 158 -0.56 -19.25 -3.62
N TYR A 159 -1.39 -19.19 -2.59
CA TYR A 159 -1.39 -18.16 -1.57
C TYR A 159 -0.90 -18.79 -0.27
N ASP A 160 0.24 -18.31 0.21
CA ASP A 160 0.83 -18.74 1.47
C ASP A 160 1.57 -17.57 2.11
N TYR A 161 1.96 -17.74 3.37
CA TYR A 161 2.55 -16.69 4.18
C TYR A 161 4.08 -16.79 4.20
N ALA A 162 4.75 -15.66 3.98
CA ALA A 162 6.19 -15.52 4.17
C ALA A 162 6.52 -14.35 5.12
N PRO A 163 7.62 -14.43 5.89
CA PRO A 163 8.15 -13.26 6.59
C PRO A 163 8.74 -12.25 5.60
N TYR A 164 8.91 -10.99 6.02
CA TYR A 164 9.72 -10.02 5.27
C TYR A 164 11.21 -10.31 5.49
N ASN A 165 11.77 -11.18 4.66
CA ASN A 165 13.19 -11.52 4.61
C ASN A 165 13.83 -11.17 3.25
N ASP A 166 13.10 -10.44 2.42
CA ASP A 166 13.38 -10.10 1.02
C ASP A 166 13.72 -8.62 0.80
N LEU A 167 13.83 -7.84 1.89
CA LEU A 167 14.14 -6.41 1.85
C LEU A 167 15.65 -6.12 1.72
N GLY A 168 16.51 -7.04 2.15
CA GLY A 168 17.96 -6.88 2.14
C GLY A 168 18.61 -7.51 0.91
N ASN A 169 19.84 -7.11 0.60
CA ASN A 169 20.66 -7.74 -0.44
C ASN A 169 22.11 -7.94 0.02
N PRO A 170 22.34 -8.77 1.06
CA PRO A 170 23.66 -8.95 1.67
C PRO A 170 24.69 -9.60 0.73
N ASP A 171 24.25 -10.38 -0.26
CA ASP A 171 25.14 -11.01 -1.24
C ASP A 171 25.81 -9.98 -2.16
N LYS A 172 25.14 -8.85 -2.39
CA LYS A 172 25.70 -7.73 -3.16
C LYS A 172 26.62 -6.86 -2.31
N ASP A 173 26.20 -6.56 -1.08
CA ASP A 173 26.93 -5.70 -0.14
C ASP A 173 26.40 -5.94 1.28
N GLU A 174 27.31 -6.13 2.25
CA GLU A 174 26.97 -6.35 3.65
C GLU A 174 26.15 -5.18 4.24
N ASP A 175 26.38 -3.95 3.79
CA ASP A 175 25.62 -2.76 4.23
C ASP A 175 24.14 -2.78 3.77
N LEU A 176 23.81 -3.63 2.78
CA LEU A 176 22.45 -3.87 2.32
C LEU A 176 21.75 -4.98 3.10
N ALA A 177 22.41 -5.60 4.09
CA ALA A 177 21.76 -6.56 4.99
C ALA A 177 20.59 -5.89 5.72
N ARG A 178 19.44 -6.58 5.75
CA ARG A 178 18.27 -6.14 6.52
C ARG A 178 17.82 -7.27 7.45
N PRO A 179 17.45 -6.94 8.68
CA PRO A 179 16.91 -7.92 9.61
C PRO A 179 15.56 -8.42 9.10
N VAL A 180 15.28 -9.70 9.33
CA VAL A 180 13.96 -10.28 9.05
C VAL A 180 12.92 -9.63 9.95
N LEU A 181 11.80 -9.20 9.38
CA LEU A 181 10.66 -8.66 10.14
C LEU A 181 9.63 -9.77 10.35
N ALA A 182 9.81 -10.54 11.42
CA ALA A 182 8.89 -11.58 11.88
C ALA A 182 9.21 -11.98 13.34
N GLY A 183 8.31 -12.74 13.95
CA GLY A 183 8.50 -13.32 15.30
C GLY A 183 8.17 -12.36 16.44
N GLU A 184 8.49 -12.76 17.67
CA GLU A 184 8.16 -12.00 18.88
C GLU A 184 9.01 -10.74 19.07
N GLU A 185 10.27 -10.76 18.63
CA GLU A 185 11.17 -9.61 18.75
C GLU A 185 10.83 -8.49 17.75
N ARG A 186 10.26 -8.83 16.59
CA ARG A 186 9.91 -7.92 15.50
C ARG A 186 8.59 -8.34 14.85
N PRO A 187 7.48 -8.26 15.60
CA PRO A 187 6.19 -8.68 15.09
C PRO A 187 5.81 -7.80 13.90
N TYR A 188 5.47 -8.43 12.79
CA TYR A 188 5.11 -7.74 11.55
C TYR A 188 4.09 -8.57 10.76
N PRO A 189 3.14 -7.93 10.05
CA PRO A 189 2.26 -8.64 9.12
C PRO A 189 3.08 -9.45 8.10
N ARG A 190 2.58 -10.63 7.71
CA ARG A 190 3.22 -11.48 6.70
C ARG A 190 3.01 -10.87 5.32
N SER A 191 4.05 -10.87 4.47
CA SER A 191 4.07 -10.16 3.19
C SER A 191 3.36 -10.91 2.06
N LEU A 192 2.80 -10.14 1.11
CA LEU A 192 2.69 -10.48 -0.30
C LEU A 192 3.53 -9.42 -1.05
N VAL A 193 4.56 -9.87 -1.78
CA VAL A 193 5.67 -9.04 -2.32
C VAL A 193 5.20 -8.08 -3.41
N PRO A 194 5.54 -6.78 -3.31
CA PRO A 194 6.23 -6.12 -4.42
C PRO A 194 7.33 -5.13 -3.99
N SER A 195 8.46 -5.18 -4.70
CA SER A 195 9.65 -4.34 -4.48
C SER A 195 9.79 -3.26 -5.54
N LEU A 196 9.73 -1.96 -5.19
CA LEU A 196 10.15 -0.89 -6.12
C LEU A 196 10.36 0.51 -5.50
N ILE A 197 11.42 0.73 -4.69
CA ILE A 197 11.90 2.09 -4.38
C ILE A 197 13.43 2.08 -4.21
N ALA A 198 14.17 2.26 -5.31
CA ALA A 198 15.63 2.43 -5.27
C ALA A 198 16.19 3.44 -6.29
N ALA A 199 15.33 4.13 -7.06
CA ALA A 199 15.75 4.81 -8.28
C ALA A 199 15.95 6.34 -8.18
N LEU A 200 15.79 6.97 -7.02
CA LEU A 200 15.71 8.45 -6.91
C LEU A 200 16.81 9.11 -6.06
N SER A 201 17.85 8.38 -5.66
CA SER A 201 18.78 8.79 -4.58
C SER A 201 20.07 9.51 -5.00
N HIS A 202 20.28 9.90 -6.27
CA HIS A 202 21.64 10.28 -6.74
C HIS A 202 21.82 11.67 -7.38
N THR A 203 21.03 12.67 -7.02
CA THR A 203 21.37 14.07 -7.39
C THR A 203 21.83 14.85 -6.16
N ASP A 204 23.14 15.00 -6.00
CA ASP A 204 23.83 15.68 -4.88
C ASP A 204 23.70 17.23 -4.89
N GLY A 205 22.66 17.78 -5.52
CA GLY A 205 22.41 19.22 -5.54
C GLY A 205 21.71 19.70 -4.25
N GLN A 206 22.36 20.52 -3.45
CA GLN A 206 21.71 21.22 -2.33
C GLN A 206 20.89 22.40 -2.87
N PHE A 207 19.66 22.58 -2.38
CA PHE A 207 18.87 23.79 -2.67
C PHE A 207 19.40 24.97 -1.85
N MET A 208 19.78 26.05 -2.51
CA MET A 208 20.31 27.27 -1.89
C MET A 208 19.19 28.21 -1.41
N CYS A 209 17.99 28.13 -2.01
CA CYS A 209 16.84 28.92 -1.60
C CYS A 209 15.50 28.29 -2.05
N PHE A 210 14.38 28.75 -1.49
CA PHE A 210 13.06 28.19 -1.79
C PHE A 210 12.66 28.31 -3.26
N SER A 211 13.14 29.33 -3.98
CA SER A 211 12.81 29.48 -5.41
C SER A 211 13.38 28.36 -6.26
N GLU A 212 14.47 27.70 -5.85
CA GLU A 212 15.00 26.53 -6.55
C GLU A 212 14.12 25.29 -6.38
N ILE A 213 13.42 25.17 -5.24
CA ILE A 213 12.40 24.14 -5.04
C ILE A 213 11.20 24.42 -5.95
N ASP A 214 10.82 25.68 -6.11
CA ASP A 214 9.69 26.06 -6.98
C ASP A 214 9.97 25.78 -8.47
N LYS A 215 11.24 25.83 -8.89
CA LYS A 215 11.64 25.48 -10.27
C LYS A 215 11.29 24.04 -10.64
N LEU A 216 11.23 23.12 -9.66
CA LEU A 216 10.79 21.73 -9.90
C LEU A 216 9.40 21.67 -10.54
N TYR A 217 8.51 22.61 -10.19
CA TYR A 217 7.13 22.66 -10.65
C TYR A 217 6.91 23.63 -11.82
N ASN A 218 7.71 24.69 -11.91
CA ASN A 218 7.55 25.74 -12.93
C ASN A 218 8.29 25.41 -14.21
N ASP A 219 9.56 25.06 -14.07
CA ASP A 219 10.51 24.91 -15.16
C ASP A 219 10.73 23.41 -15.45
N GLY A 220 10.74 22.57 -14.41
CA GLY A 220 11.01 21.13 -14.48
C GLY A 220 12.48 20.79 -14.19
N VAL A 221 12.79 19.50 -14.07
CA VAL A 221 14.16 19.03 -13.77
C VAL A 221 14.82 18.48 -15.03
N ASP A 222 16.03 18.96 -15.33
CA ASP A 222 16.90 18.39 -16.34
C ASP A 222 17.61 17.16 -15.75
N LEU A 223 17.11 15.97 -16.08
CA LEU A 223 17.73 14.71 -15.68
C LEU A 223 18.88 14.39 -16.65
N LYS A 224 20.06 14.98 -16.42
CA LYS A 224 21.29 14.50 -17.06
C LYS A 224 21.70 13.17 -16.41
N LEU A 225 21.12 12.08 -16.90
CA LEU A 225 21.55 10.73 -16.56
C LEU A 225 22.97 10.54 -17.10
N ARG A 226 23.95 10.37 -16.20
CA ARG A 226 25.30 9.92 -16.56
C ARG A 226 25.21 8.47 -17.05
N GLU A 227 25.80 8.17 -18.21
CA GLU A 227 25.89 6.82 -18.80
C GLU A 227 26.86 5.89 -18.03
N ASP A 228 26.79 5.89 -16.70
CA ASP A 228 27.63 5.00 -15.91
C ASP A 228 26.86 3.69 -15.69
N SER A 229 27.29 2.68 -16.45
CA SER A 229 26.76 1.34 -16.60
C SER A 229 26.52 0.60 -15.29
N PHE A 230 25.26 0.35 -14.89
CA PHE A 230 24.96 -0.68 -13.86
C PHE A 230 23.48 -1.13 -13.78
N PHE A 231 22.83 -1.57 -14.87
CA PHE A 231 21.52 -2.24 -14.76
C PHE A 231 21.32 -3.34 -15.82
N GLU A 232 21.50 -4.61 -15.44
CA GLU A 232 21.17 -5.77 -16.27
C GLU A 232 19.71 -6.24 -16.16
N ASP A 233 18.86 -5.58 -15.35
CA ASP A 233 17.51 -6.07 -15.12
C ASP A 233 16.52 -5.59 -16.21
N LEU A 234 16.01 -6.53 -17.01
CA LEU A 234 15.29 -6.31 -18.28
C LEU A 234 13.99 -5.49 -18.15
N LEU A 235 13.35 -5.52 -16.97
CA LEU A 235 12.11 -4.79 -16.67
C LEU A 235 12.36 -3.30 -16.39
N VAL A 236 13.42 -3.03 -15.62
CA VAL A 236 13.93 -1.68 -15.34
C VAL A 236 14.38 -1.07 -16.66
N THR A 237 15.16 -1.78 -17.47
CA THR A 237 15.60 -1.26 -18.78
C THR A 237 14.46 -0.90 -19.72
N LYS A 238 13.30 -1.57 -19.67
CA LYS A 238 12.13 -1.21 -20.50
C LYS A 238 11.43 0.05 -20.02
N LEU A 239 11.23 0.21 -18.71
CA LEU A 239 10.64 1.42 -18.13
C LEU A 239 11.59 2.63 -18.33
N PHE A 240 12.89 2.41 -18.13
CA PHE A 240 13.94 3.41 -18.33
C PHE A 240 14.17 3.73 -19.82
N LYS A 241 14.13 2.77 -20.75
CA LYS A 241 14.19 3.06 -22.19
C LYS A 241 12.96 3.84 -22.66
N LYS A 242 11.78 3.56 -22.08
CA LYS A 242 10.56 4.32 -22.38
C LYS A 242 10.65 5.76 -21.84
N LEU A 243 11.21 5.96 -20.64
CA LEU A 243 11.52 7.29 -20.09
C LEU A 243 12.62 8.02 -20.87
N ASN A 244 13.69 7.34 -21.30
CA ASN A 244 14.74 7.91 -22.15
C ASN A 244 14.26 8.25 -23.56
N SER A 245 13.32 7.47 -24.14
CA SER A 245 12.68 7.86 -25.40
C SER A 245 11.81 9.12 -25.27
N MET A 246 11.53 9.57 -24.04
CA MET A 246 10.84 10.81 -23.71
C MET A 246 11.79 11.92 -23.21
N SER A 247 13.11 11.66 -23.08
CA SER A 247 14.06 12.55 -22.38
C SER A 247 14.55 13.76 -23.18
N SER A 248 13.80 14.20 -24.19
CA SER A 248 13.92 15.57 -24.72
C SER A 248 12.91 16.54 -24.08
N GLN A 249 12.06 16.08 -23.16
CA GLN A 249 11.12 16.91 -22.40
C GLN A 249 11.51 16.97 -20.92
N MET A 250 11.67 18.20 -20.41
CA MET A 250 11.81 18.49 -18.98
C MET A 250 10.68 17.79 -18.20
N MET A 251 11.01 17.01 -17.17
CA MET A 251 10.02 16.46 -16.26
C MET A 251 9.50 17.60 -15.39
N LYS A 252 8.33 18.15 -15.76
CA LYS A 252 7.63 19.19 -15.00
C LYS A 252 6.64 18.53 -14.04
N TYR A 253 6.88 18.68 -12.74
CA TYR A 253 5.93 18.20 -11.73
C TYR A 253 4.66 19.06 -11.73
N ASN A 254 3.51 18.46 -11.45
CA ASN A 254 2.29 19.21 -11.19
C ASN A 254 2.48 20.08 -9.94
N ILE A 255 1.97 21.31 -9.97
CA ILE A 255 2.03 22.24 -8.83
C ILE A 255 1.19 21.64 -7.67
N PRO A 256 1.77 21.44 -6.47
CA PRO A 256 1.04 20.94 -5.32
C PRO A 256 -0.12 21.87 -4.92
N SER A 257 -1.24 21.28 -4.52
CA SER A 257 -2.46 22.01 -4.16
C SER A 257 -2.22 23.09 -3.10
N ILE A 258 -1.37 22.80 -2.10
CA ILE A 258 -1.02 23.72 -1.01
C ILE A 258 -0.35 25.02 -1.49
N ILE A 259 0.44 24.97 -2.56
CA ILE A 259 1.12 26.16 -3.11
C ILE A 259 0.42 26.74 -4.35
N SER A 260 -0.63 26.08 -4.85
CA SER A 260 -1.32 26.47 -6.08
C SER A 260 -1.96 27.86 -6.04
N ARG A 261 -2.46 28.27 -4.87
CA ARG A 261 -3.06 29.60 -4.65
C ARG A 261 -2.13 30.56 -3.91
N ASP A 262 -1.36 30.03 -2.97
CA ASP A 262 -0.49 30.81 -2.09
C ASP A 262 0.83 30.07 -1.87
N ARG A 263 1.88 30.55 -2.53
CA ARG A 263 3.22 29.96 -2.54
C ARG A 263 3.83 29.80 -1.14
N PHE A 264 3.42 30.61 -0.17
CA PHE A 264 3.98 30.61 1.18
C PHE A 264 3.02 30.08 2.24
N ALA A 265 1.86 29.54 1.85
CA ALA A 265 0.87 28.99 2.79
C ALA A 265 1.48 27.97 3.75
N TRP A 266 2.33 27.08 3.24
CA TRP A 266 2.99 26.01 3.99
C TRP A 266 3.90 26.50 5.13
N LEU A 267 4.35 27.77 5.11
CA LEU A 267 5.17 28.34 6.19
C LEU A 267 4.34 28.79 7.41
N ARG A 268 3.02 28.95 7.25
CA ARG A 268 2.14 29.53 8.27
C ARG A 268 1.78 28.52 9.35
N ASP A 269 1.57 29.01 10.57
CA ASP A 269 1.25 28.18 11.74
C ASP A 269 -0.17 27.60 11.66
N ASN A 270 -1.11 28.33 11.05
CA ASN A 270 -2.46 27.83 10.80
C ASN A 270 -2.45 26.67 9.79
N GLU A 271 -1.64 26.74 8.73
CA GLU A 271 -1.53 25.65 7.75
C GLU A 271 -0.80 24.44 8.35
N PHE A 272 0.26 24.67 9.14
CA PHE A 272 0.91 23.60 9.91
C PHE A 272 -0.10 22.87 10.81
N SER A 273 -0.93 23.60 11.56
CA SER A 273 -1.94 23.00 12.43
C SER A 273 -3.09 22.36 11.66
N ARG A 274 -3.53 22.97 10.55
CA ARG A 274 -4.58 22.42 9.69
C ARG A 274 -4.16 21.07 9.11
N GLN A 275 -2.89 20.90 8.74
CA GLN A 275 -2.40 19.62 8.20
C GLN A 275 -2.40 18.50 9.24
N VAL A 276 -2.28 18.82 10.52
CA VAL A 276 -2.41 17.84 11.60
C VAL A 276 -3.86 17.30 11.71
N LEU A 277 -4.86 18.05 11.24
CA LEU A 277 -6.28 17.64 11.24
C LEU A 277 -6.79 17.15 9.88
N ALA A 278 -6.25 17.70 8.79
CA ALA A 278 -6.78 17.53 7.43
C ALA A 278 -5.67 17.58 6.37
N GLY A 279 -4.45 17.18 6.75
CA GLY A 279 -3.32 16.98 5.86
C GLY A 279 -3.19 15.51 5.46
N VAL A 280 -1.95 15.10 5.18
CA VAL A 280 -1.64 13.72 4.77
C VAL A 280 -1.70 12.74 5.95
N ASN A 281 -1.53 13.21 7.18
CA ASN A 281 -1.47 12.36 8.38
C ASN A 281 -2.41 12.82 9.51
N PRO A 282 -3.75 12.81 9.29
CA PRO A 282 -4.71 13.42 10.21
C PRO A 282 -5.11 12.55 11.42
N VAL A 283 -4.30 11.55 11.78
CA VAL A 283 -4.71 10.47 12.71
C VAL A 283 -3.90 10.41 14.01
N ASN A 284 -2.87 11.23 14.17
CA ASN A 284 -1.94 11.16 15.32
C ASN A 284 -2.14 12.26 16.38
N ILE A 285 -2.98 13.25 16.12
CA ILE A 285 -3.28 14.30 17.11
C ILE A 285 -4.25 13.78 18.16
N GLU A 286 -3.94 14.07 19.42
CA GLU A 286 -4.76 13.69 20.56
C GLU A 286 -5.15 14.91 21.39
N ARG A 287 -6.23 14.78 22.17
CA ARG A 287 -6.53 15.76 23.22
C ARG A 287 -5.52 15.60 24.34
N LEU A 288 -4.94 16.70 24.82
CA LEU A 288 -4.12 16.69 26.02
C LEU A 288 -5.02 16.44 27.24
N LYS A 289 -4.78 15.35 27.97
CA LYS A 289 -5.63 14.92 29.09
C LYS A 289 -5.10 15.31 30.46
N GLU A 290 -3.78 15.44 30.59
CA GLU A 290 -3.11 15.66 31.86
C GLU A 290 -1.88 16.54 31.67
N PHE A 291 -1.51 17.23 32.75
CA PHE A 291 -0.30 18.05 32.84
C PHE A 291 0.27 17.94 34.27
N PRO A 292 1.59 17.80 34.47
CA PRO A 292 2.67 17.80 33.47
C PRO A 292 2.62 16.59 32.54
N ILE A 293 3.24 16.71 31.36
CA ILE A 293 3.31 15.63 30.38
C ILE A 293 4.45 14.70 30.78
N THR A 294 4.21 13.39 30.80
CA THR A 294 5.21 12.38 31.19
C THR A 294 5.37 11.29 30.14
N SER A 295 6.61 10.89 29.88
CA SER A 295 7.00 9.73 29.07
C SER A 295 6.73 8.43 29.81
N LYS A 296 6.39 7.38 29.06
CA LYS A 296 6.25 6.00 29.55
C LYS A 296 7.51 5.15 29.33
N LEU A 297 8.57 5.75 28.77
CA LEU A 297 9.84 5.07 28.55
C LEU A 297 10.56 4.78 29.87
N ASP A 298 11.39 3.73 29.88
CA ASP A 298 12.15 3.33 31.05
C ASP A 298 13.09 4.45 31.52
N THR A 299 12.84 4.97 32.73
CA THR A 299 13.58 6.08 33.32
C THR A 299 15.04 5.73 33.60
N ALA A 300 15.37 4.45 33.77
CA ALA A 300 16.76 4.01 33.93
C ALA A 300 17.57 4.17 32.63
N ILE A 301 16.90 4.13 31.47
CA ILE A 301 17.53 4.25 30.15
C ILE A 301 17.44 5.69 29.63
N TYR A 302 16.27 6.33 29.79
CA TYR A 302 15.94 7.61 29.14
C TYR A 302 15.91 8.81 30.09
N GLY A 303 16.14 8.60 31.38
CA GLY A 303 16.17 9.67 32.39
C GLY A 303 14.78 10.07 32.89
N PRO A 304 14.64 11.27 33.49
CA PRO A 304 13.37 11.74 34.05
C PRO A 304 12.24 11.77 33.01
N PRO A 305 11.05 11.23 33.35
CA PRO A 305 9.96 11.07 32.40
C PRO A 305 9.27 12.39 32.05
N GLU A 306 9.43 13.44 32.85
CA GLU A 306 8.72 14.71 32.67
C GLU A 306 9.16 15.45 31.40
N SER A 307 8.20 15.96 30.63
CA SER A 307 8.48 16.88 29.52
C SER A 307 9.14 18.16 30.03
N ALA A 308 10.01 18.75 29.21
CA ALA A 308 10.58 20.07 29.46
C ALA A 308 9.55 21.21 29.24
N ILE A 309 8.35 20.92 28.73
CA ILE A 309 7.26 21.89 28.61
C ILE A 309 6.73 22.19 30.02
N THR A 310 7.20 23.29 30.59
CA THR A 310 6.80 23.72 31.94
C THR A 310 5.48 24.48 31.93
N ARG A 311 4.83 24.56 33.10
CA ARG A 311 3.59 25.32 33.30
C ARG A 311 3.73 26.76 32.81
N GLY A 312 4.79 27.45 33.22
CA GLY A 312 5.02 28.85 32.86
C GLY A 312 5.17 29.07 31.36
N VAL A 313 5.81 28.15 30.63
CA VAL A 313 5.91 28.22 29.16
C VAL A 313 4.52 28.12 28.53
N LEU A 314 3.71 27.16 28.96
CA LEU A 314 2.41 26.90 28.34
C LEU A 314 1.38 27.98 28.70
N GLU A 315 1.27 28.38 29.96
CA GLU A 315 0.29 29.39 30.42
C GLU A 315 0.52 30.77 29.75
N ASN A 316 1.78 31.15 29.50
CA ASN A 316 2.11 32.37 28.75
C ASN A 316 1.54 32.38 27.33
N GLN A 317 1.21 31.22 26.77
CA GLN A 317 0.66 31.07 25.41
C GLN A 317 -0.88 30.92 25.40
N LEU A 318 -1.52 30.79 26.57
CA LEU A 318 -2.96 30.50 26.71
C LEU A 318 -3.85 31.75 26.83
N ASN A 319 -3.31 32.95 26.62
CA ASN A 319 -4.06 34.21 26.63
C ASN A 319 -4.89 34.41 27.93
N GLY A 320 -4.33 34.03 29.07
CA GLY A 320 -4.96 34.20 30.40
C GLY A 320 -5.80 33.02 30.90
N MET A 321 -5.94 31.94 30.11
CA MET A 321 -6.56 30.68 30.55
C MET A 321 -5.54 29.80 31.29
N THR A 322 -5.97 29.11 32.35
CA THR A 322 -5.10 28.13 33.03
C THR A 322 -5.03 26.82 32.23
N ILE A 323 -3.99 26.00 32.48
CA ILE A 323 -3.86 24.70 31.81
C ILE A 323 -5.06 23.80 32.14
N GLU A 324 -5.49 23.79 33.40
CA GLU A 324 -6.61 22.98 33.89
C GLU A 324 -7.91 23.34 33.16
N GLN A 325 -8.20 24.65 33.05
CA GLN A 325 -9.36 25.14 32.31
C GLN A 325 -9.28 24.72 30.84
N ALA A 326 -8.12 24.87 30.21
CA ALA A 326 -7.94 24.51 28.81
C ALA A 326 -8.09 22.99 28.55
N ILE A 327 -7.68 22.14 29.49
CA ILE A 327 -7.88 20.69 29.42
C ILE A 327 -9.36 20.33 29.62
N GLU A 328 -10.02 20.93 30.61
CA GLU A 328 -11.43 20.71 30.93
C GLU A 328 -12.34 21.11 29.76
N GLU A 329 -12.09 22.29 29.17
CA GLU A 329 -12.78 22.79 27.99
C GLU A 329 -12.38 22.06 26.69
N LYS A 330 -11.47 21.07 26.75
CA LYS A 330 -10.97 20.28 25.60
C LYS A 330 -10.32 21.15 24.52
N ARG A 331 -9.56 22.16 24.94
CA ARG A 331 -8.92 23.15 24.07
C ARG A 331 -7.43 22.90 23.85
N LEU A 332 -6.82 22.01 24.62
CA LEU A 332 -5.43 21.60 24.43
C LEU A 332 -5.34 20.26 23.71
N PHE A 333 -4.46 20.22 22.71
CA PHE A 333 -4.18 19.04 21.90
C PHE A 333 -2.67 18.82 21.81
N ILE A 334 -2.27 17.61 21.49
CA ILE A 334 -0.88 17.18 21.44
C ILE A 334 -0.64 16.29 20.22
N LEU A 335 0.46 16.55 19.51
CA LEU A 335 1.05 15.63 18.56
C LEU A 335 2.34 15.10 19.19
N ASP A 336 2.34 13.84 19.60
CA ASP A 336 3.38 13.27 20.45
C ASP A 336 4.15 12.13 19.77
N TYR A 337 5.35 12.45 19.29
CA TYR A 337 6.27 11.49 18.71
C TYR A 337 7.42 11.13 19.64
N HIS A 338 7.40 11.61 20.88
CA HIS A 338 8.48 11.45 21.83
C HIS A 338 8.78 9.97 22.09
N ASP A 339 7.82 9.25 22.68
CA ASP A 339 8.04 7.88 23.14
C ASP A 339 8.28 6.90 21.99
N MET A 340 7.60 7.12 20.86
CA MET A 340 7.74 6.27 19.68
C MET A 340 9.13 6.41 19.04
N LEU A 341 9.68 7.63 18.96
CA LEU A 341 10.90 7.87 18.19
C LEU A 341 12.17 7.93 19.04
N LEU A 342 12.10 8.37 20.30
CA LEU A 342 13.27 8.52 21.17
C LEU A 342 14.16 7.27 21.23
N PRO A 343 13.63 6.03 21.30
CA PRO A 343 14.43 4.82 21.28
C PRO A 343 15.31 4.65 20.03
N PHE A 344 14.92 5.25 18.91
CA PHE A 344 15.60 5.12 17.62
C PHE A 344 16.53 6.29 17.30
N ILE A 345 16.42 7.42 18.00
CA ILE A 345 17.22 8.64 17.74
C ILE A 345 18.72 8.38 17.76
N LYS A 346 19.21 7.57 18.71
CA LYS A 346 20.66 7.26 18.82
C LYS A 346 21.17 6.59 17.54
N LYS A 347 20.43 5.61 17.02
CA LYS A 347 20.77 4.87 15.79
C LYS A 347 20.62 5.76 14.56
N MET A 348 19.57 6.57 14.47
CA MET A 348 19.40 7.48 13.34
C MET A 348 20.51 8.54 13.26
N LYS A 349 20.99 9.04 14.41
CA LYS A 349 22.07 10.03 14.49
C LYS A 349 23.47 9.47 14.23
N SER A 350 23.67 8.15 14.31
CA SER A 350 24.95 7.54 13.93
C SER A 350 25.11 7.46 12.42
N LEU A 351 24.05 7.69 11.65
CA LEU A 351 24.11 7.79 10.19
C LEU A 351 24.78 9.11 9.78
N LYS A 352 25.61 9.05 8.75
CA LYS A 352 26.31 10.20 8.19
C LYS A 352 25.30 11.29 7.77
N ASP A 353 25.58 12.52 8.17
CA ASP A 353 24.80 13.72 7.83
C ASP A 353 23.31 13.71 8.25
N LYS A 354 22.94 12.88 9.23
CA LYS A 354 21.58 12.85 9.79
C LYS A 354 21.51 13.46 11.19
N LYS A 355 20.55 14.36 11.39
CA LYS A 355 20.18 14.93 12.69
C LYS A 355 18.67 14.86 12.84
N VAL A 356 18.23 14.22 13.91
CA VAL A 356 16.80 14.02 14.20
C VAL A 356 16.57 14.15 15.70
N TYR A 357 15.38 14.62 16.05
CA TYR A 357 14.87 14.74 17.41
C TYR A 357 13.57 13.94 17.51
N ALA A 358 13.23 13.50 18.71
CA ALA A 358 11.89 13.03 19.01
C ALA A 358 11.07 14.26 19.46
N SER A 359 9.98 14.55 18.75
CA SER A 359 9.23 15.80 18.95
C SER A 359 7.93 15.60 19.71
N ARG A 360 7.53 16.64 20.43
CA ARG A 360 6.20 16.79 21.01
C ARG A 360 5.71 18.20 20.74
N THR A 361 4.49 18.33 20.23
CA THR A 361 3.91 19.64 19.87
C THR A 361 2.58 19.82 20.56
N ILE A 362 2.40 20.95 21.25
CA ILE A 362 1.12 21.30 21.87
C ILE A 362 0.40 22.32 20.99
N PHE A 363 -0.89 22.09 20.82
CA PHE A 363 -1.79 22.95 20.08
C PHE A 363 -2.91 23.45 20.98
N PHE A 364 -3.44 24.62 20.65
CA PHE A 364 -4.59 25.21 21.31
C PHE A 364 -5.68 25.51 20.32
N PHE A 365 -6.89 25.07 20.63
CA PHE A 365 -8.09 25.39 19.88
C PHE A 365 -8.71 26.66 20.43
N ASP A 366 -8.60 27.74 19.65
CA ASP A 366 -9.06 29.04 20.08
C ASP A 366 -10.59 29.21 19.94
N LYS A 367 -11.10 30.34 20.42
CA LYS A 367 -12.55 30.65 20.37
C LYS A 367 -13.06 30.98 18.96
N ASN A 368 -12.15 31.20 18.02
CA ASN A 368 -12.47 31.43 16.61
C ASN A 368 -12.44 30.10 15.82
N GLU A 369 -12.40 28.97 16.53
CA GLU A 369 -12.35 27.62 15.96
C GLU A 369 -11.07 27.36 15.15
N ILE A 370 -9.97 28.02 15.52
CA ILE A 370 -8.67 27.83 14.87
C ILE A 370 -7.76 27.05 15.81
N LEU A 371 -7.22 25.92 15.31
CA LEU A 371 -6.13 25.21 15.96
C LEU A 371 -4.81 25.93 15.67
N ARG A 372 -4.08 26.32 16.72
CA ARG A 372 -2.77 26.96 16.62
C ARG A 372 -1.69 26.18 17.37
N PRO A 373 -0.46 26.11 16.87
CA PRO A 373 0.64 25.50 17.59
C PRO A 373 1.15 26.47 18.67
N LEU A 374 1.37 25.99 19.89
CA LEU A 374 1.84 26.81 21.01
C LEU A 374 3.32 26.61 21.32
N VAL A 375 3.74 25.35 21.40
CA VAL A 375 5.09 24.99 21.84
C VAL A 375 5.51 23.67 21.21
N ILE A 376 6.79 23.58 20.84
CA ILE A 376 7.45 22.36 20.36
C ILE A 376 8.58 22.02 21.34
N GLU A 377 8.57 20.78 21.80
CA GLU A 377 9.69 20.15 22.48
C GLU A 377 10.44 19.26 21.49
N LEU A 378 11.76 19.43 21.41
CA LEU A 378 12.66 18.54 20.66
C LEU A 378 13.59 17.83 21.63
N SER A 379 13.50 16.50 21.69
CA SER A 379 14.20 15.67 22.66
C SER A 379 15.27 14.80 22.01
N LEU A 380 16.39 14.65 22.72
CA LEU A 380 17.45 13.68 22.43
C LEU A 380 17.60 12.70 23.60
N PRO A 381 18.03 11.46 23.34
CA PRO A 381 18.32 10.52 24.40
C PRO A 381 19.45 11.06 25.30
N PRO A 382 19.43 10.73 26.60
CA PRO A 382 20.43 11.18 27.54
C PRO A 382 21.83 10.67 27.16
N THR A 383 22.85 11.42 27.58
CA THR A 383 24.26 11.05 27.41
C THR A 383 24.98 11.13 28.74
N THR A 384 26.07 10.37 28.92
CA THR A 384 26.87 10.39 30.16
C THR A 384 27.35 11.78 30.55
N SER A 385 27.57 12.67 29.59
CA SER A 385 28.00 14.06 29.80
C SER A 385 26.85 15.08 29.88
N SER A 386 25.62 14.69 29.57
CA SER A 386 24.46 15.59 29.57
C SER A 386 23.19 14.74 29.71
N PRO A 387 22.66 14.65 30.95
CA PRO A 387 21.57 13.74 31.30
C PRO A 387 20.21 14.22 30.79
N GLU A 388 20.06 15.48 30.38
CA GLU A 388 18.83 15.99 29.80
C GLU A 388 19.13 16.87 28.58
N LYS A 389 18.59 16.49 27.42
CA LYS A 389 18.74 17.21 26.14
C LYS A 389 17.36 17.41 25.50
N LYS A 390 16.52 18.17 26.19
CA LYS A 390 15.21 18.59 25.75
C LYS A 390 15.26 20.09 25.47
N TYR A 391 14.77 20.51 24.31
CA TYR A 391 14.81 21.90 23.86
C TYR A 391 13.38 22.38 23.60
N ILE A 392 13.04 23.54 24.14
CA ILE A 392 11.71 24.14 24.04
C ILE A 392 11.75 25.31 23.07
N TYR A 393 10.79 25.31 22.15
CA TYR A 393 10.61 26.36 21.15
C TYR A 393 9.17 26.87 21.20
N THR A 394 9.01 28.18 21.21
CA THR A 394 7.72 28.87 21.09
C THR A 394 7.81 29.88 19.96
N HIS A 395 6.66 30.37 19.50
CA HIS A 395 6.64 31.50 18.59
C HIS A 395 7.30 32.72 19.26
N GLY A 396 8.22 33.39 18.55
CA GLY A 396 8.91 34.57 19.07
C GLY A 396 8.65 35.82 18.24
N HIS A 397 9.17 36.96 18.70
CA HIS A 397 8.89 38.27 18.12
C HIS A 397 10.04 38.85 17.29
N ASP A 398 11.21 38.21 17.32
CA ASP A 398 12.39 38.61 16.57
C ASP A 398 12.71 37.63 15.43
N ALA A 399 13.61 38.05 14.54
CA ALA A 399 13.95 37.25 13.36
C ALA A 399 14.57 35.89 13.71
N THR A 400 15.41 35.83 14.75
CA THR A 400 16.07 34.59 15.15
C THR A 400 15.07 33.61 15.71
N THR A 401 14.25 34.03 16.67
CA THR A 401 13.23 33.16 17.27
C THR A 401 12.18 32.71 16.26
N HIS A 402 11.80 33.57 15.30
CA HIS A 402 10.91 33.21 14.19
C HIS A 402 11.47 32.11 13.29
N TRP A 403 12.76 32.19 12.92
CA TRP A 403 13.38 31.15 12.10
C TRP A 403 13.67 29.87 12.88
N THR A 404 14.06 29.97 14.15
CA THR A 404 14.22 28.81 15.02
C THR A 404 12.90 28.07 15.20
N TRP A 405 11.77 28.78 15.37
CA TRP A 405 10.43 28.19 15.40
C TRP A 405 10.10 27.42 14.11
N ARG A 406 10.41 27.99 12.94
CA ARG A 406 10.22 27.30 11.65
C ARG A 406 11.07 26.03 11.53
N MET A 407 12.31 26.06 12.01
CA MET A 407 13.17 24.87 12.04
C MET A 407 12.63 23.80 13.01
N ALA A 408 12.06 24.20 14.14
CA ALA A 408 11.39 23.27 15.05
C ALA A 408 10.20 22.58 14.38
N LYS A 409 9.34 23.33 13.68
CA LYS A 409 8.24 22.76 12.87
C LYS A 409 8.75 21.79 11.80
N ALA A 410 9.86 22.10 11.13
CA ALA A 410 10.46 21.20 10.15
C ALA A 410 10.86 19.85 10.78
N HIS A 411 11.42 19.85 12.00
CA HIS A 411 11.70 18.60 12.72
C HIS A 411 10.44 17.82 13.08
N VAL A 412 9.36 18.50 13.48
CA VAL A 412 8.05 17.87 13.69
C VAL A 412 7.54 17.24 12.39
N CYS A 413 7.60 17.95 11.27
CA CYS A 413 7.19 17.42 9.96
C CYS A 413 8.04 16.20 9.52
N VAL A 414 9.34 16.17 9.85
CA VAL A 414 10.20 15.00 9.58
C VAL A 414 9.74 13.78 10.38
N ASN A 415 9.42 13.96 11.67
CA ASN A 415 8.85 12.90 12.49
C ASN A 415 7.49 12.45 11.94
N ASP A 416 6.59 13.40 11.69
CA ASP A 416 5.24 13.16 11.16
C ASP A 416 5.27 12.42 9.82
N THR A 417 6.14 12.82 8.90
CA THR A 417 6.29 12.17 7.59
C THR A 417 6.82 10.75 7.72
N GLY A 418 7.80 10.52 8.59
CA GLY A 418 8.34 9.19 8.85
C GLY A 418 7.29 8.23 9.41
N VAL A 419 6.50 8.71 10.37
CA VAL A 419 5.39 7.95 10.97
C VAL A 419 4.27 7.74 9.96
N HIS A 420 3.87 8.78 9.23
CA HIS A 420 2.89 8.69 8.15
C HIS A 420 3.26 7.58 7.17
N GLN A 421 4.48 7.64 6.60
CA GLN A 421 4.87 6.71 5.54
C GLN A 421 5.07 5.28 6.03
N LEU A 422 5.62 5.08 7.23
CA LEU A 422 6.05 3.75 7.69
C LEU A 422 5.07 3.07 8.66
N VAL A 423 4.16 3.83 9.27
CA VAL A 423 3.23 3.32 10.30
C VAL A 423 1.78 3.45 9.87
N ASN A 424 1.38 4.62 9.38
CA ASN A 424 -0.04 4.88 9.09
C ASN A 424 -0.43 4.53 7.65
N HIS A 425 0.51 4.58 6.71
CA HIS A 425 0.27 4.41 5.27
C HIS A 425 0.71 3.03 4.75
N TRP A 426 1.96 2.63 5.02
CA TRP A 426 2.50 1.32 4.66
C TRP A 426 1.82 0.21 5.44
#